data_AF-A0A351IT42-F1
#
_entry.id   AF-A0A351IT42-F1
#
_cell.length_a   1.000
_cell.length_b   1.000
_cell.length_c   1.000
_cell.angle_alpha   90.00
_cell.angle_beta   90.00
_cell.angle_gamma   90.00
#
_symmetry.space_group_name_H-M   'P 1'
#
loop_
_entity.id
_entity.type
_entity.pdbx_description
1 polymer ?
#
loop_
_entity_poly.entity_id
_entity_poly.type
_entity_poly.pdbx_seq_one_letter_code
_entity_poly.pdbx_strand_id
1 'polypeptide(L)' 'MEVRGRRDGVEDVVVLGASGRPAVAAAAVAATAVEWLLTGRNRVRGMVGLAEMVEPLAFLEELAARGLEAEVFEGDRALV' A
#
# COMPACT_ATOMS: atom_id res chain seq x y z
N MET A 1 -6.85 2.25 5.88
CA MET A 1 -5.88 2.26 7.01
C MET A 1 -5.72 3.68 7.47
N GLU A 2 -5.94 3.95 8.75
CA GLU A 2 -5.65 5.26 9.34
C GLU A 2 -4.23 5.22 9.91
N VAL A 3 -3.38 6.15 9.48
CA VAL A 3 -2.00 6.30 9.94
C VAL A 3 -1.92 7.59 10.75
N ARG A 4 -1.59 7.46 12.04
CA ARG A 4 -1.34 8.59 12.94
C ARG A 4 0.15 8.69 13.23
N GLY A 5 0.71 9.89 13.16
CA GLY A 5 2.13 10.11 13.39
C GLY A 5 2.46 11.57 13.64
N ARG A 6 3.73 11.91 13.46
CA ARG A 6 4.23 13.28 13.54
C ARG A 6 5.07 13.58 12.30
N ARG A 7 4.83 14.74 11.68
CA ARG A 7 5.57 15.25 10.53
C ARG A 7 5.93 16.71 10.79
N ASP A 8 7.19 17.08 10.59
CA ASP A 8 7.69 18.45 10.81
C ASP A 8 7.33 19.03 12.19
N GLY A 9 7.33 18.18 13.22
CA GLY A 9 7.02 18.56 14.60
C GLY A 9 5.53 18.61 14.96
N VAL A 10 4.63 18.41 14.00
CA VAL A 10 3.17 18.50 14.18
C VAL A 10 2.53 17.12 14.08
N GLU A 11 1.49 16.85 14.88
CA GLU A 11 0.68 15.63 14.72
C GLU A 11 0.02 15.60 13.34
N ASP A 12 0.12 14.46 12.67
CA ASP A 12 -0.40 14.25 11.33
C ASP A 12 -1.18 12.94 11.27
N VAL A 13 -2.34 12.98 10.61
CA VAL A 13 -3.24 11.83 10.46
C VAL A 13 -3.66 11.74 9.01
N VAL A 14 -3.40 10.59 8.40
CA VAL A 14 -3.72 10.31 7.00
C VAL A 14 -4.50 9.01 6.92
N VAL A 15 -5.64 9.01 6.23
CA VAL A 15 -6.37 7.79 5.94
C VAL A 15 -6.03 7.35 4.53
N LEU A 16 -5.41 6.18 4.40
CA LEU A 16 -5.03 5.56 3.14
C LEU A 16 -6.01 4.45 2.78
N GLY A 17 -6.38 4.33 1.52
CA GLY A 17 -7.21 3.23 1.05
C GLY A 17 -7.07 3.01 -0.46
N ALA A 18 -8.00 2.22 -0.99
CA ALA A 18 -8.20 1.99 -2.41
C ALA A 18 -9.67 1.60 -2.61
N SER A 19 -10.30 2.08 -3.66
CA SER A 19 -11.66 1.72 -4.04
C SER A 19 -11.69 0.44 -4.89
N GLY A 20 -12.85 -0.24 -4.91
CA GLY A 20 -13.08 -1.41 -5.74
C GLY A 20 -13.54 -2.65 -4.97
N ARG A 21 -13.64 -3.78 -5.69
CA ARG A 21 -14.11 -5.05 -5.12
C ARG A 21 -12.99 -5.68 -4.28
N PRO A 22 -13.17 -5.95 -2.98
CA PRO A 22 -12.09 -6.44 -2.10
C PRO A 22 -11.41 -7.70 -2.62
N ALA A 23 -12.18 -8.65 -3.17
CA ALA A 23 -11.63 -9.88 -3.74
C ALA A 23 -10.71 -9.62 -4.95
N VAL A 24 -11.02 -8.62 -5.79
CA VAL A 24 -10.19 -8.25 -6.94
C VAL A 24 -8.91 -7.56 -6.48
N ALA A 25 -9.01 -6.63 -5.53
CA ALA A 25 -7.85 -5.96 -4.95
C ALA A 25 -6.88 -6.97 -4.32
N ALA A 26 -7.40 -7.91 -3.51
CA ALA A 26 -6.59 -8.95 -2.88
C ALA A 26 -5.90 -9.84 -3.93
N ALA A 27 -6.61 -10.23 -5.00
CA ALA A 27 -6.04 -11.01 -6.09
C ALA A 27 -4.93 -10.26 -6.84
N ALA A 28 -5.10 -8.96 -7.12
CA ALA A 28 -4.09 -8.13 -7.76
C ALA A 28 -2.82 -8.03 -6.92
N VAL A 29 -2.95 -7.82 -5.60
CA VAL A 29 -1.84 -7.81 -4.65
C VAL A 29 -1.10 -9.15 -4.65
N ALA A 30 -1.83 -10.26 -4.55
CA ALA A 30 -1.24 -11.60 -4.51
C ALA A 30 -0.51 -11.94 -5.83
N ALA A 31 -1.13 -11.66 -6.98
CA ALA A 31 -0.52 -11.90 -8.29
C ALA A 31 0.76 -11.08 -8.48
N THR A 32 0.72 -9.78 -8.16
CA THR A 32 1.88 -8.90 -8.28
C THR A 32 3.02 -9.36 -7.36
N ALA A 33 2.70 -9.75 -6.12
CA ALA A 33 3.68 -10.30 -5.18
C ALA A 33 4.33 -11.59 -5.71
N VAL A 34 3.54 -12.51 -6.29
CA VAL A 34 4.08 -13.74 -6.91
C VAL A 34 4.98 -13.41 -8.10
N GLU A 35 4.60 -12.49 -8.97
CA GLU A 35 5.44 -12.06 -10.09
C GLU A 35 6.78 -11.48 -9.63
N TRP A 36 6.77 -10.69 -8.55
CA TRP A 36 8.00 -10.16 -7.94
C TRP A 36 8.91 -11.26 -7.39
N LEU A 37 8.34 -12.29 -6.76
CA LEU A 37 9.07 -13.46 -6.29
C LEU A 37 9.68 -14.25 -7.46
N LEU A 38 8.89 -14.50 -8.51
CA LEU A 38 9.34 -15.25 -9.70
C LEU A 38 10.42 -14.53 -10.50
N THR A 39 10.41 -13.19 -10.47
CA THR A 39 11.39 -12.35 -11.16
C THR A 39 12.59 -11.94 -10.30
N GLY A 40 12.65 -12.41 -9.04
CA GLY A 40 13.75 -12.11 -8.11
C GLY A 40 13.81 -10.65 -7.65
N ARG A 41 12.69 -9.93 -7.73
CA ARG A 41 12.56 -8.52 -7.29
C ARG A 41 12.27 -8.38 -5.79
N ASN A 42 12.11 -9.49 -5.07
CA ASN A 42 11.96 -9.48 -3.63
C ASN A 42 13.27 -9.11 -2.92
N ARG A 43 13.19 -8.23 -1.92
CA ARG A 43 14.33 -7.68 -1.17
C ARG A 43 14.92 -8.66 -0.16
N VAL A 44 14.09 -9.56 0.36
CA VAL A 44 14.45 -10.48 1.45
C VAL A 44 14.02 -11.90 1.11
N ARG A 45 14.72 -12.89 1.69
CA ARG A 45 14.41 -14.32 1.60
C ARG A 45 13.93 -14.83 2.95
N GLY A 46 13.01 -15.80 2.92
CA GLY A 46 12.40 -16.37 4.13
C GLY A 46 10.95 -15.92 4.33
N MET A 47 10.39 -16.18 5.51
CA MET A 47 9.05 -15.72 5.87
C MET A 47 9.11 -14.26 6.30
N VAL A 48 8.46 -13.38 5.53
CA VAL A 48 8.44 -11.94 5.74
C VAL A 48 7.07 -11.36 5.39
N GLY A 49 6.75 -10.19 5.93
CA GLY A 49 5.58 -9.42 5.49
C GLY A 49 5.77 -8.81 4.10
N LEU A 50 4.67 -8.53 3.39
CA LEU A 50 4.71 -7.91 2.06
C LEU A 50 5.52 -6.60 2.06
N ALA A 51 5.31 -5.74 3.06
CA ALA A 51 5.99 -4.44 3.17
C ALA A 51 7.51 -4.56 3.31
N GLU A 52 8.02 -5.66 3.85
CA GLU A 52 9.46 -5.94 3.94
C GLU A 52 9.99 -6.58 2.64
N MET A 53 9.14 -7.37 1.97
CA MET A 53 9.50 -8.14 0.78
C MET A 53 9.74 -7.28 -0.45
N VAL A 54 9.08 -6.12 -0.60
CA VAL A 54 9.05 -5.34 -1.85
C VAL A 54 9.67 -3.95 -1.69
N GLU A 55 10.02 -3.32 -2.81
CA GLU A 55 10.22 -1.87 -2.85
C GLU A 55 8.82 -1.23 -2.89
N PRO A 56 8.39 -0.49 -1.84
CA PRO A 56 6.99 -0.14 -1.69
C PRO A 56 6.42 0.72 -2.82
N LEU A 57 7.17 1.72 -3.31
CA LEU A 57 6.65 2.64 -4.31
C LEU A 57 6.48 1.96 -5.66
N ALA A 58 7.50 1.23 -6.11
CA ALA A 58 7.45 0.46 -7.35
C ALA A 58 6.35 -0.62 -7.31
N PHE A 59 6.10 -1.23 -6.15
CA PHE A 59 5.01 -2.19 -5.99
C PHE A 59 3.63 -1.53 -6.12
N LEU A 60 3.45 -0.35 -5.51
CA LEU A 60 2.20 0.42 -5.61
C LEU A 60 1.96 0.96 -7.02
N GLU A 61 2.99 1.41 -7.74
CA GLU A 61 2.90 1.83 -9.14
C GLU A 61 2.42 0.69 -10.04
N GLU A 62 2.93 -0.51 -9.80
CA GLU A 62 2.49 -1.71 -10.52
C GLU A 62 1.04 -2.11 -10.22
N LEU A 63 0.58 -1.91 -8.99
CA LEU A 63 -0.83 -2.11 -8.63
C LEU A 63 -1.73 -1.06 -9.29
N ALA A 64 -1.29 0.20 -9.33
CA ALA A 64 -2.00 1.27 -10.03
C ALA A 64 -2.12 0.97 -11.54
N ALA A 65 -1.06 0.46 -12.17
CA ALA A 65 -1.10 0.00 -13.56
C ALA A 65 -2.09 -1.16 -13.81
N ARG A 66 -2.46 -1.90 -12.76
CA ARG A 66 -3.49 -2.97 -12.78
C ARG A 66 -4.87 -2.49 -12.31
N GLY A 67 -5.05 -1.17 -12.15
CA GLY A 67 -6.32 -0.54 -11.78
C GLY A 67 -6.61 -0.52 -10.27
N LEU A 68 -5.61 -0.81 -9.42
CA LEU A 68 -5.72 -0.65 -7.97
C LEU A 68 -4.95 0.61 -7.54
N GLU A 69 -5.63 1.75 -7.59
CA GLU A 69 -5.05 3.04 -7.23
C GLU A 69 -5.10 3.28 -5.72
N ALA A 70 -4.01 3.83 -5.17
CA ALA A 70 -3.96 4.25 -3.78
C ALA A 70 -4.63 5.62 -3.64
N GLU A 71 -5.50 5.74 -2.63
CA GLU A 71 -6.28 6.93 -2.35
C GLU A 71 -5.95 7.46 -0.95
N VAL A 72 -5.88 8.79 -0.84
CA VAL A 72 -5.84 9.49 0.44
C VAL A 72 -7.24 10.01 0.72
N PHE A 73 -7.83 9.55 1.81
CA PHE A 73 -9.12 10.01 2.29
C PHE A 73 -8.87 11.10 3.35
N GLU A 74 -9.42 12.28 3.10
CA GLU A 74 -9.49 13.33 4.11
C GLU A 74 -10.67 13.04 5.04
N GLY A 75 -10.39 12.93 6.34
CA GLY A 75 -11.44 12.93 7.35
C GLY A 75 -11.94 14.35 7.61
N ASP A 76 -13.21 14.49 7.99
CA ASP A 76 -13.78 15.76 8.43
C ASP A 76 -13.05 16.20 9.71
N ARG A 77 -12.05 17.08 9.58
CA ARG A 77 -11.38 17.69 10.73
C ARG A 77 -12.39 18.64 11.36
N ALA A 78 -13.12 18.16 12.38
CA ALA A 78 -13.79 19.05 13.31
C ALA A 78 -12.73 20.03 13.83
N LEU A 79 -12.84 21.28 13.41
CA LEU A 79 -12.06 22.39 13.93
C LEU A 79 -12.32 22.44 15.44
N VAL A 80 -11.34 22.03 16.25
CA VAL A 80 -11.33 22.26 17.70
C VAL A 80 -10.60 23.57 17.96
#